data_AF-A0A8X7SGA0-F1
#
_entry.id   AF-A0A8X7SGA0-F1
#
_cell.length_a   1.000
_cell.length_b   1.000
_cell.length_c   1.000
_cell.angle_alpha   90.00
_cell.angle_beta   90.00
_cell.angle_gamma   90.00
#
_symmetry.space_group_name_H-M   'P 1'
#
loop_
_entity.id
_entity.type
_entity.pdbx_description
1 polymer ?
#
loop_
_entity_poly.entity_id
_entity_poly.type
_entity_poly.pdbx_seq_one_letter_code
_entity_poly.pdbx_strand_id
1 'polypeptide(L)'
;MTHPDEEYRQMKASKRDIDMLGFVADAQCGIPTRCPCNDGFHFRQPWVFGVQEEVEMLRKRVDVMAAEIAELKYKLTRPNPTTA
;
A
#
# COMPACT_ATOMS: atom_id res chain seq x y z
N MET A 1 -39.55 3.69 -13.57
CA MET A 1 -38.80 3.44 -12.32
C MET A 1 -38.68 1.95 -12.16
N THR A 2 -37.48 1.41 -12.18
CA THR A 2 -37.22 -0.01 -11.89
C THR A 2 -37.64 -0.29 -10.45
N HIS A 3 -38.29 -1.43 -10.22
CA HIS A 3 -38.70 -1.84 -8.87
C HIS A 3 -37.43 -2.00 -8.00
N PRO A 4 -37.40 -1.54 -6.73
CA PRO A 4 -36.22 -1.64 -5.86
C PRO A 4 -35.62 -3.06 -5.78
N ASP A 5 -36.46 -4.09 -5.86
CA ASP A 5 -36.01 -5.48 -5.89
C ASP A 5 -35.21 -5.87 -7.13
N GLU A 6 -35.49 -5.22 -8.26
CA GLU A 6 -34.77 -5.46 -9.51
C GLU A 6 -33.38 -4.84 -9.46
N GLU A 7 -33.25 -3.63 -8.90
CA GLU A 7 -31.95 -2.99 -8.66
C GLU A 7 -31.10 -3.79 -7.66
N TYR A 8 -31.74 -4.32 -6.60
CA TYR A 8 -31.08 -5.22 -5.66
C TYR A 8 -30.60 -6.51 -6.33
N ARG A 9 -31.43 -7.13 -7.17
CA ARG A 9 -31.07 -8.32 -7.94
C ARG A 9 -29.89 -8.04 -8.87
N GLN A 10 -29.92 -6.91 -9.58
CA GLN A 10 -28.85 -6.49 -10.47
C GLN A 10 -27.54 -6.26 -9.71
N MET A 11 -27.57 -5.57 -8.57
CA MET A 11 -26.40 -5.40 -7.72
C MET A 11 -25.79 -6.75 -7.28
N LYS A 12 -26.63 -7.72 -6.92
CA LYS A 12 -26.17 -9.07 -6.54
C LYS A 12 -25.59 -9.84 -7.71
N ALA A 13 -26.15 -9.69 -8.90
CA ALA A 13 -25.59 -10.28 -10.13
C ALA A 13 -24.21 -9.67 -10.42
N SER A 14 -24.08 -8.35 -10.44
CA SER A 14 -22.81 -7.66 -10.67
C SER A 14 -21.74 -8.03 -9.64
N LYS A 15 -22.12 -8.23 -8.37
CA LYS A 15 -21.19 -8.68 -7.34
C LYS A 15 -20.63 -10.08 -7.65
N ARG A 16 -21.47 -11.01 -8.10
CA ARG A 16 -21.02 -12.37 -8.47
C ARG A 16 -20.07 -12.32 -9.65
N ASP A 17 -20.34 -11.47 -10.64
CA ASP A 17 -19.48 -11.33 -11.81
C ASP A 17 -18.10 -10.78 -11.43
N ILE A 18 -18.05 -9.76 -10.58
CA ILE A 18 -16.79 -9.22 -10.04
C ILE A 18 -16.04 -10.28 -9.23
N ASP A 19 -16.75 -11.05 -8.40
CA ASP A 19 -16.15 -12.13 -7.61
C ASP A 19 -15.54 -13.22 -8.53
N MET A 20 -16.22 -13.58 -9.62
CA MET A 20 -15.72 -14.53 -10.63
C MET A 20 -14.46 -14.02 -11.35
N LEU A 21 -14.42 -12.74 -11.71
CA LEU A 21 -13.23 -12.13 -12.33
C LEU A 21 -12.02 -12.17 -11.38
N GLY A 22 -12.24 -11.99 -10.08
CA GLY A 22 -11.21 -12.13 -9.05
C GLY A 22 -10.62 -13.54 -9.01
N PHE A 23 -11.45 -14.58 -9.05
CA PHE A 23 -10.98 -15.98 -9.08
C PHE A 23 -10.15 -16.30 -10.33
N VAL A 24 -10.54 -15.76 -11.50
CA VAL A 24 -9.79 -15.96 -12.74
C VAL A 24 -8.42 -15.26 -12.67
N ALA A 25 -8.37 -14.03 -12.15
CA ALA A 25 -7.11 -13.30 -11.96
C ALA A 25 -6.18 -14.02 -10.96
N ASP A 26 -6.73 -14.51 -9.85
CA ASP A 26 -5.99 -15.27 -8.83
C ASP A 26 -5.40 -16.58 -9.42
N ALA A 27 -6.15 -17.28 -10.29
CA ALA A 27 -5.67 -18.47 -10.97
C ALA A 27 -4.57 -18.18 -12.00
N GLN A 28 -4.64 -17.04 -12.69
CA GLN A 28 -3.62 -16.62 -13.66
C GLN A 28 -2.31 -16.16 -12.99
N CYS A 29 -2.41 -15.48 -11.86
CA CYS A 29 -1.26 -14.94 -11.12
C CYS A 29 -0.65 -15.93 -10.12
N GLY A 30 -1.31 -17.07 -9.86
CA GLY A 30 -0.81 -18.15 -8.99
C GLY A 30 -0.81 -17.85 -7.49
N ILE A 31 -1.18 -16.63 -7.08
CA ILE A 31 -1.28 -16.20 -5.68
C ILE A 31 -2.65 -15.54 -5.48
N PRO A 32 -3.58 -16.15 -4.71
CA PRO A 32 -4.89 -15.57 -4.48
C PRO A 32 -4.82 -14.25 -3.70
N THR A 33 -5.43 -13.21 -4.25
CA THR A 33 -5.62 -11.92 -3.58
C THR A 33 -6.71 -11.99 -2.50
N ARG A 34 -7.57 -13.02 -2.53
CA ARG A 34 -8.63 -13.28 -1.55
C ARG A 34 -8.38 -14.53 -0.68
N CYS A 35 -8.73 -14.46 0.61
CA CYS A 35 -8.76 -15.65 1.46
C CYS A 35 -9.83 -16.63 1.00
N PRO A 36 -9.55 -17.95 1.03
CA PRO A 36 -10.62 -18.95 1.01
C PRO A 36 -11.58 -18.84 2.21
N CYS A 37 -11.12 -18.25 3.31
CA CYS A 37 -11.90 -17.92 4.50
C CYS A 37 -12.79 -16.68 4.25
N ASN A 38 -13.87 -16.87 3.51
CA ASN A 38 -14.76 -15.79 3.06
C ASN A 38 -15.90 -15.54 4.08
N ASP A 39 -15.67 -14.69 5.08
CA ASP A 39 -16.72 -14.07 5.92
C ASP A 39 -17.21 -12.71 5.36
N GLY A 40 -16.84 -12.39 4.11
CA GLY A 40 -17.51 -11.38 3.30
C GLY A 40 -17.16 -9.92 3.60
N PHE A 41 -16.26 -9.62 4.55
CA PHE A 41 -15.95 -8.22 4.90
C PHE A 41 -14.46 -7.88 5.04
N HIS A 42 -13.55 -8.84 4.90
CA HIS A 42 -12.13 -8.53 4.93
C HIS A 42 -11.63 -8.22 3.52
N PHE A 43 -11.75 -6.95 3.10
CA PHE A 43 -10.73 -6.38 2.23
C PHE A 43 -9.43 -6.42 3.04
N ARG A 44 -8.68 -7.52 2.93
CA ARG A 44 -7.27 -7.48 3.30
C ARG A 44 -6.68 -6.42 2.39
N GLN A 45 -6.44 -5.23 2.93
CA GLN A 45 -5.47 -4.29 2.38
C GLN A 45 -4.31 -5.16 1.90
N PRO A 46 -4.09 -5.29 0.58
CA PRO A 46 -3.02 -6.14 0.09
C PRO A 46 -1.74 -5.75 0.83
N TRP A 47 -1.01 -6.72 1.40
CA TRP A 47 0.18 -6.47 2.23
C TRP A 47 1.14 -5.44 1.60
N VAL A 48 1.20 -5.41 0.27
CA VAL A 48 1.90 -4.41 -0.53
C VAL A 48 1.59 -2.95 -0.17
N PHE A 49 0.36 -2.58 0.20
CA PHE A 49 0.02 -1.21 0.61
C PHE A 49 0.63 -0.86 1.97
N GLY A 50 0.53 -1.75 2.96
CA GLY A 50 1.15 -1.54 4.27
C GLY A 50 2.68 -1.46 4.16
N VAL A 51 3.28 -2.32 3.35
CA VAL A 51 4.73 -2.26 3.05
C VAL A 51 5.10 -0.98 2.35
N GLN A 52 4.30 -0.52 1.38
CA GLN A 52 4.55 0.72 0.67
C GLN A 52 4.56 1.92 1.62
N GLU A 53 3.57 2.01 2.51
CA GLU A 53 3.50 3.07 3.53
C GLU A 53 4.69 3.02 4.51
N GLU A 54 5.07 1.83 4.97
CA GLU A 54 6.23 1.64 5.85
C GLU A 54 7.53 2.03 5.16
N VAL A 55 7.73 1.62 3.89
CA VAL A 55 8.91 1.97 3.08
C VAL A 55 8.99 3.47 2.85
N GLU A 56 7.86 4.15 2.58
CA GLU A 56 7.82 5.60 2.42
C GLU A 56 8.16 6.34 3.71
N MET A 57 7.67 5.87 4.86
CA MET A 57 8.04 6.42 6.16
C MET A 57 9.53 6.20 6.48
N LEU A 58 10.05 5.01 6.21
CA LEU A 58 11.46 4.69 6.41
C LEU A 58 12.35 5.56 5.54
N ARG A 59 11.97 5.78 4.27
CA ARG A 59 12.72 6.64 3.35
C ARG A 59 12.82 8.07 3.86
N LYS A 60 11.71 8.65 4.32
CA LYS A 60 11.72 10.00 4.94
C LYS A 60 12.66 10.09 6.13
N ARG A 61 12.69 9.06 6.98
CA ARG A 61 13.61 9.01 8.14
C ARG A 61 15.07 8.92 7.70
N VAL A 62 15.37 8.13 6.68
CA VAL A 62 16.72 8.02 6.10
C VAL A 62 17.16 9.36 5.51
N ASP A 63 16.27 10.07 4.80
CA ASP A 63 16.58 11.38 4.22
C ASP A 63 16.93 12.42 5.31
N VAL A 64 16.19 12.43 6.43
CA VAL A 64 16.51 13.28 7.60
C VAL A 64 17.86 12.92 8.19
N MET A 65 18.13 11.64 8.44
CA MET A 65 19.42 11.20 8.97
C MET A 65 20.58 11.55 8.04
N ALA A 66 20.39 11.43 6.72
CA ALA A 66 21.40 11.82 5.73
C ALA A 66 21.71 13.32 5.80
N ALA A 67 20.69 14.18 5.96
CA ALA A 67 20.87 15.62 6.13
C ALA A 67 21.64 15.97 7.42
N GLU A 68 21.32 15.31 8.54
CA GLU A 68 22.02 15.49 9.81
C GLU A 68 23.50 15.09 9.70
N ILE A 69 23.78 13.95 9.08
CA ILE A 69 25.15 13.48 8.84
C ILE A 69 25.91 14.49 7.97
N ALA A 70 25.29 15.03 6.93
CA ALA A 70 25.94 16.03 6.07
C ALA A 70 26.30 17.30 6.85
N GLU A 71 25.41 17.78 7.72
CA GLU A 71 25.63 18.95 8.56
C GLU A 71 26.73 18.73 9.59
N LEU A 72 26.73 17.57 10.26
CA LEU A 72 27.78 17.20 11.21
C LEU A 72 29.13 17.07 10.51
N LYS A 73 29.16 16.45 9.32
CA LYS A 73 30.37 16.35 8.51
C LYS A 73 30.90 17.73 8.16
N TYR A 74 30.05 18.65 7.71
CA TYR A 74 30.44 20.04 7.43
C TYR A 74 31.06 20.72 8.66
N LYS A 75 30.46 20.57 9.84
CA LYS A 75 30.98 21.13 11.10
C LYS A 75 32.31 20.55 11.54
N LEU A 76 32.60 19.29 11.20
CA LEU A 76 33.89 18.65 11.49
C LEU A 76 34.97 19.05 10.48
N THR A 77 34.61 19.26 9.22
CA THR A 77 35.57 19.59 8.16
C THR A 77 35.84 21.08 8.02
N ARG A 78 35.00 21.95 8.62
CA ARG A 78 35.23 23.40 8.57
C ARG A 78 36.53 23.74 9.32
N PRO A 79 37.51 24.41 8.70
CA PRO A 79 38.71 24.86 9.39
C PRO A 79 38.34 25.93 10.43
N ASN A 80 38.96 25.85 11.62
CA ASN A 80 38.80 26.89 12.63
C ASN A 80 39.41 28.20 12.12
N PRO A 81 38.72 29.35 12.29
CA PRO A 81 39.25 30.65 11.86
C PRO A 81 40.47 31.13 12.66
N THR A 82 40.92 30.39 13.68
CA THR A 82 42.00 30.79 14.60
C THR A 82 43.36 30.17 14.27
N THR A 83 43.49 29.37 13.21
CA THR A 83 44.78 28.80 12.74
C THR A 83 45.44 29.64 11.64
N ALA A 84 45.55 30.96 11.85
CA ALA A 84 46.37 31.88 11.06
C ALA A 84 47.45 32.50 11.93
#